data_AF-A0A7K2VVB7-F1
#
_entry.id   AF-A0A7K2VVB7-F1
#
_cell.length_a   1.000
_cell.length_b   1.000
_cell.length_c   1.000
_cell.angle_alpha   90.00
_cell.angle_beta   90.00
_cell.angle_gamma   90.00
#
_symmetry.space_group_name_H-M   'P 1'
#
loop_
_entity.id
_entity.type
_entity.pdbx_description
1 polymer ?
#
loop_
_entity_poly.entity_id
_entity_poly.type
_entity_poly.pdbx_seq_one_letter_code
_entity_poly.pdbx_strand_id
1 'polypeptide(L)'
;MGLVRGQATGQGLFTTTLQGHGAVAVMAHGGVFELPVTPQRPVHVDPQAYVAHHGEVRNKLSTALGWRDMVGRGSGEAFQLELSGHGTVYVQASEEKL
;
A
#
# COMPACT_ATOMS: atom_id res chain seq x y z
N MET A 1 4.60 -2.42 24.28
CA MET A 1 5.44 -3.52 23.75
C MET A 1 4.68 -4.22 22.62
N GLY A 2 4.74 -3.70 21.39
CA GLY A 2 4.01 -4.33 20.28
C GLY A 2 3.90 -3.44 19.05
N LEU A 3 5.00 -3.30 18.31
CA LEU A 3 5.02 -2.80 16.92
C LEU A 3 6.26 -3.31 16.14
N VAL A 4 6.99 -4.32 16.65
CA VAL A 4 8.30 -4.74 16.10
C VAL A 4 8.24 -6.09 15.36
N ARG A 5 7.06 -6.73 15.23
CA ARG A 5 6.97 -8.04 14.56
C ARG A 5 7.03 -7.96 13.03
N GLY A 6 6.58 -6.87 12.41
CA GLY A 6 6.67 -6.69 10.95
C GLY A 6 8.09 -6.39 10.45
N GLN A 7 8.93 -5.76 11.27
CA GLN A 7 10.33 -5.48 10.91
C GLN A 7 11.21 -6.74 10.92
N ALA A 8 10.88 -7.74 11.73
CA ALA A 8 11.67 -8.95 11.88
C ALA A 8 11.46 -9.96 10.73
N THR A 9 10.38 -9.85 9.96
CA THR A 9 10.08 -10.72 8.80
C THR A 9 10.41 -10.08 7.44
N GLY A 10 10.93 -8.84 7.43
CA GLY A 10 11.12 -8.07 6.20
C GLY A 10 9.80 -7.56 5.57
N GLN A 11 8.66 -7.74 6.24
CA GLN A 11 7.33 -7.29 5.80
C GLN A 11 6.93 -5.94 6.40
N GLY A 12 7.89 -5.16 6.90
CA GLY A 12 7.63 -3.82 7.43
C GLY A 12 7.34 -2.84 6.30
N LEU A 13 6.22 -2.13 6.40
CA LEU A 13 5.88 -1.08 5.44
C LEU A 13 6.62 0.20 5.80
N PHE A 14 7.69 0.47 5.04
CA PHE A 14 8.41 1.74 5.10
C PHE A 14 8.07 2.56 3.87
N THR A 15 7.75 3.83 4.08
CA THR A 15 7.60 4.81 3.01
C THR A 15 8.59 5.93 3.24
N THR A 16 9.03 6.56 2.15
CA THR A 16 9.91 7.73 2.18
C THR A 16 9.21 8.86 1.44
N THR A 17 9.16 10.03 2.06
CA THR A 17 8.62 11.24 1.43
C THR A 17 9.75 12.04 0.81
N LEU A 18 9.65 12.29 -0.50
CA LEU A 18 10.57 13.17 -1.23
C LEU A 18 9.90 14.53 -1.43
N GLN A 19 10.62 15.61 -1.14
CA GLN A 19 10.17 17.00 -1.32
C GLN A 19 11.28 17.81 -1.99
N GLY A 20 10.91 18.68 -2.93
CA GLY A 20 11.86 19.52 -3.66
C GLY A 20 11.48 19.67 -5.13
N HIS A 21 12.40 20.21 -5.92
CA HIS A 21 12.22 20.42 -7.35
C HIS A 21 13.24 19.58 -8.11
N GLY A 22 12.77 18.76 -9.04
CA GLY A 22 13.60 17.86 -9.84
C GLY A 22 12.81 16.69 -10.40
N ALA A 23 13.52 15.69 -10.91
CA ALA A 23 12.94 14.45 -11.39
C ALA A 23 13.26 13.31 -10.41
N VAL A 24 12.33 12.36 -10.27
CA VAL A 24 12.51 11.13 -9.51
C VAL A 24 12.20 9.97 -10.43
N ALA A 25 13.01 8.92 -10.36
CA ALA A 25 12.73 7.65 -11.00
C ALA A 25 12.36 6.62 -9.93
N VAL A 26 11.22 5.94 -10.11
CA VAL A 26 10.75 4.85 -9.25
C VAL A 26 10.64 3.61 -10.11
N MET A 27 11.15 2.48 -9.61
CA MET A 27 11.07 1.19 -10.30
C MET A 27 9.95 0.36 -9.69
N ALA A 28 9.26 -0.39 -10.53
CA ALA A 28 8.20 -1.32 -10.17
C ALA A 28 8.39 -2.63 -10.93
N HIS A 29 7.77 -3.69 -10.43
CA HIS A 29 7.82 -5.00 -11.06
C HIS A 29 6.61 -5.20 -11.98
N GLY A 30 6.87 -5.40 -13.27
CA GLY A 30 5.82 -5.58 -14.28
C GLY A 30 5.13 -4.27 -14.67
N GLY A 31 3.82 -4.34 -14.91
CA GLY A 31 3.01 -3.18 -15.31
C GLY A 31 2.73 -2.25 -14.13
N VAL A 32 2.70 -0.94 -14.40
CA VAL A 32 2.30 0.09 -13.43
C VAL A 32 0.95 0.67 -13.84
N PHE A 33 0.05 0.77 -12.87
CA PHE A 33 -1.27 1.37 -13.04
C PHE A 33 -1.41 2.61 -12.17
N GLU A 34 -2.00 3.65 -12.76
CA GLU A 34 -2.33 4.90 -12.09
C GLU A 34 -3.79 4.88 -11.64
N LEU A 35 -4.00 5.07 -10.34
CA LEU A 35 -5.33 5.14 -9.76
C LEU A 35 -5.55 6.53 -9.14
N PRO A 36 -6.55 7.31 -9.62
CA PRO A 36 -6.85 8.60 -9.04
C PRO A 36 -7.44 8.44 -7.63
N VAL A 37 -6.95 9.25 -6.70
CA VAL A 37 -7.45 9.35 -5.33
C VAL A 37 -8.21 10.66 -5.20
N THR A 38 -9.47 10.57 -4.77
CA THR A 38 -10.31 11.73 -4.47
C THR A 38 -10.93 11.58 -3.09
N PRO A 39 -11.32 12.66 -2.39
CA PRO A 39 -11.92 12.56 -1.06
C PRO A 39 -13.19 11.72 -1.03
N GLN A 40 -13.93 11.70 -2.14
CA GLN A 40 -15.17 10.93 -2.30
C GLN A 40 -14.90 9.48 -2.69
N ARG A 41 -13.69 9.16 -3.13
CA ARG A 41 -13.30 7.83 -3.62
C ARG A 41 -11.89 7.48 -3.11
N PRO A 42 -11.77 7.03 -1.86
CA PRO A 42 -10.52 6.47 -1.37
C PRO A 42 -10.16 5.19 -2.13
N VAL A 43 -8.87 4.90 -2.22
CA VAL A 43 -8.33 3.72 -2.89
C VAL A 43 -7.74 2.79 -1.86
N HIS A 44 -8.08 1.50 -1.93
CA HIS A 44 -7.52 0.46 -1.07
C HIS A 44 -6.53 -0.38 -1.89
N VAL A 45 -5.30 -0.48 -1.44
CA VAL A 45 -4.21 -1.15 -2.16
C VAL A 45 -3.58 -2.20 -1.25
N ASP A 46 -3.23 -3.36 -1.81
CA ASP A 46 -2.40 -4.33 -1.12
C ASP A 46 -1.02 -3.72 -0.84
N PRO A 47 -0.47 -3.80 0.38
CA PRO A 47 0.81 -3.19 0.68
C PRO A 47 1.99 -3.68 -0.19
N GLN A 48 1.92 -4.90 -0.75
CA GLN A 48 2.91 -5.44 -1.69
C GLN A 48 2.77 -4.90 -3.12
N ALA A 49 1.58 -4.42 -3.49
CA ALA A 49 1.31 -3.82 -4.80
C ALA A 49 1.58 -2.30 -4.85
N TYR A 50 1.75 -1.65 -3.70
CA TYR A 50 1.97 -0.21 -3.63
C TYR A 50 3.38 0.18 -4.10
N VAL A 51 3.47 1.11 -5.07
CA VAL A 51 4.74 1.63 -5.60
C VAL A 51 5.03 3.03 -5.05
N ALA A 52 4.12 3.97 -5.28
CA ALA A 52 4.27 5.36 -4.85
C ALA A 52 2.91 6.09 -4.86
N HIS A 53 2.84 7.29 -4.29
CA HIS A 53 1.74 8.23 -4.52
C HIS A 53 2.26 9.66 -4.68
N HIS A 54 1.45 10.49 -5.32
CA HIS A 54 1.69 11.92 -5.48
C HIS A 54 0.43 12.71 -5.12
N GLY A 55 0.61 13.93 -4.58
CA GLY A 55 -0.45 14.82 -4.13
C GLY A 55 -0.66 14.82 -2.63
N GLU A 56 -1.73 15.48 -2.18
CA GLU A 56 -2.14 15.52 -0.77
C GLU A 56 -2.90 14.24 -0.43
N VAL A 57 -2.16 13.13 -0.36
CA VAL A 57 -2.70 11.80 -0.07
C VAL A 57 -2.28 11.36 1.32
N ARG A 58 -3.26 10.97 2.14
CA ARG A 58 -3.03 10.32 3.42
C ARG A 58 -3.05 8.82 3.22
N ASN A 59 -1.96 8.16 3.59
CA ASN A 59 -1.85 6.71 3.63
C ASN A 59 -2.11 6.20 5.06
N LYS A 60 -3.05 5.27 5.20
CA LYS A 60 -3.37 4.60 6.46
C LYS A 60 -3.33 3.08 6.27
N LEU A 61 -2.54 2.40 7.10
CA LEU A 61 -2.59 0.95 7.21
C LEU A 61 -3.86 0.55 7.98
N SER A 62 -4.73 -0.20 7.33
CA SER A 62 -5.98 -0.72 7.86
C SER A 62 -5.93 -2.24 7.90
N THR A 63 -6.43 -2.85 8.97
CA THR A 63 -6.65 -4.29 9.03
C THR A 63 -8.00 -4.62 8.41
N ALA A 64 -8.02 -5.47 7.39
CA ALA A 64 -9.25 -6.03 6.85
C ALA A 64 -9.75 -7.12 7.82
N LEU A 65 -10.41 -6.71 8.91
CA LEU A 65 -11.09 -7.61 9.82
C LEU A 65 -12.41 -8.07 9.18
N GLY A 66 -12.32 -8.94 8.19
CA GLY A 66 -13.47 -9.60 7.57
C GLY A 66 -13.91 -10.81 8.40
N TRP A 67 -15.03 -10.71 9.12
CA TRP A 67 -15.67 -11.83 9.85
C TRP A 67 -16.01 -13.06 8.97
N ARG A 68 -15.84 -13.00 7.64
CA ARG A 68 -16.08 -14.11 6.71
C ARG A 68 -14.84 -14.96 6.39
N ASP A 69 -13.63 -14.49 6.72
CA ASP A 69 -12.38 -15.21 6.41
C ASP A 69 -11.96 -16.21 7.49
N MET A 70 -12.70 -16.26 8.62
CA MET A 70 -12.44 -17.18 9.72
C MET A 70 -12.79 -18.66 9.41
N VAL A 71 -13.49 -18.95 8.29
CA VAL A 71 -13.92 -20.31 7.93
C VAL A 71 -12.96 -21.02 6.95
N GLY A 72 -11.95 -20.31 6.43
CA GLY A 72 -11.21 -20.76 5.24
C GLY A 72 -9.88 -21.46 5.48
N ARG A 73 -8.83 -20.69 5.78
CA ARG A 73 -7.47 -21.21 5.98
C ARG A 73 -6.62 -20.17 6.73
N GLY A 74 -6.14 -20.54 7.92
CA GLY A 74 -4.96 -19.98 8.57
C GLY A 74 -4.98 -18.50 8.99
N SER A 75 -5.40 -18.23 10.23
CA SER A 75 -4.92 -17.20 11.20
C SER A 75 -4.41 -15.78 10.80
N GLY A 76 -4.35 -15.34 9.54
CA GLY A 76 -3.54 -14.18 9.13
C GLY A 76 -4.31 -12.87 9.00
N GLU A 77 -3.93 -11.85 9.76
CA GLU A 77 -4.40 -10.47 9.60
C GLU A 77 -4.13 -9.98 8.17
N ALA A 78 -5.17 -9.76 7.37
CA ALA A 78 -5.04 -9.12 6.06
C ALA A 78 -4.86 -7.61 6.28
N PHE A 79 -3.74 -7.04 5.82
CA PHE A 79 -3.48 -5.61 5.90
C PHE A 79 -3.70 -4.96 4.53
N GLN A 80 -4.29 -3.76 4.53
CA GLN A 80 -4.51 -2.96 3.33
C GLN A 80 -4.07 -1.51 3.57
N LEU A 81 -3.59 -0.84 2.53
CA LEU A 81 -3.33 0.59 2.55
C LEU A 81 -4.58 1.33 2.05
N GLU A 82 -5.16 2.15 2.90
CA GLU A 82 -6.21 3.09 2.53
C GLU A 82 -5.58 4.44 2.18
N LEU A 83 -5.76 4.86 0.93
CA LEU A 83 -5.30 6.15 0.40
C LEU A 83 -6.49 7.07 0.23
N SER A 84 -6.47 8.21 0.91
CA SER A 84 -7.53 9.23 0.88
C SER A 84 -6.96 10.62 0.66
N GLY A 85 -7.75 11.54 0.11
CA GLY A 85 -7.31 12.90 -0.21
C GLY A 85 -7.34 13.17 -1.72
N HIS A 86 -6.41 13.97 -2.23
CA HIS A 86 -6.35 14.37 -3.63
C HIS A 86 -5.00 14.02 -4.25
N GLY A 87 -5.00 13.13 -5.24
CA GLY A 87 -3.76 12.74 -5.90
C GLY A 87 -3.88 11.50 -6.76
N THR A 88 -2.76 10.82 -6.96
CA THR A 88 -2.67 9.57 -7.73
C THR A 88 -1.82 8.58 -6.95
N VAL A 89 -2.26 7.32 -6.89
CA VAL A 89 -1.45 6.20 -6.42
C VAL A 89 -1.02 5.35 -7.60
N TYR A 90 0.24 4.94 -7.58
CA TYR A 90 0.85 4.04 -8.56
C TYR A 90 0.93 2.65 -7.93
N VAL A 91 0.39 1.66 -8.63
CA VAL A 91 0.38 0.26 -8.19
C VAL A 91 0.99 -0.64 -9.24
N GLN A 92 1.66 -1.70 -8.82
CA GLN A 92 2.25 -2.68 -9.71
C GLN A 92 1.35 -3.89 -9.90
N ALA A 93 1.50 -4.56 -11.05
CA ALA A 93 0.66 -5.69 -11.44
C ALA A 93 0.96 -7.02 -10.72
N SER A 94 1.96 -7.09 -9.85
CA SER A 94 2.61 -8.37 -9.55
C SER A 94 2.78 -8.72 -8.06
N GLU A 95 2.36 -9.95 -7.73
CA GLU A 95 2.77 -10.78 -6.59
C GLU A 95 3.81 -11.86 -7.02
N GLU A 96 4.42 -11.75 -8.22
CA GLU A 96 5.39 -12.76 -8.68
C GLU A 96 6.66 -12.73 -7.84
N LYS A 97 6.68 -13.68 -6.90
CA LYS A 97 7.84 -14.16 -6.20
C LYS A 97 8.61 -15.07 -7.17
N LEU A 98 9.58 -14.50 -7.90
CA LEU A 98 10.65 -15.31 -8.50
C LEU A 98 11.44 -16.01 -7.38
#